data_AF-A0A7C9BPL2-F1
#
_entry.id   AF-A0A7C9BPL2-F1
#
_cell.length_a   1.000
_cell.length_b   1.000
_cell.length_c   1.000
_cell.angle_alpha   90.00
_cell.angle_beta   90.00
_cell.angle_gamma   90.00
#
_symmetry.space_group_name_H-M   'P 1'
#
loop_
_entity.id
_entity.type
_entity.pdbx_description
1 polymer ?
#
loop_
_entity_poly.entity_id
_entity_poly.type
_entity_poly.pdbx_seq_one_letter_code
_entity_poly.pdbx_strand_id
1 'polypeptide(L)'
;MASIALSEIPLLALKQHSLAAFKHVKSSHLTEALSRALGYSTHAALRADLPAQATDPAIVLLDERQFAARLEELGYTCPSDFSFESFVEIRYGRHRKTGKMKRINVERPDAYKVGLISTTCFNQEPHQYKSTRARAWRNLMVSGVNESLRRKAFSLRPGDNRWASADSSGRTTRDHEFEFELLEGVRARCSVRDVGFDELCVEVHLLSGEANGHVFVERSRGAWLQSGESSYHGTRTITPRLAAMDVNPMGYGDKGAIIM
;
A
#
# COMPACT_ATOMS: atom_id res chain seq x y z
N MET A 1 6.64 -5.02 -5.17
CA MET A 1 5.80 -3.90 -5.66
C MET A 1 6.06 -2.68 -4.80
N ALA A 2 6.31 -1.51 -5.39
CA ALA A 2 6.32 -0.22 -4.70
C ALA A 2 5.06 0.56 -5.11
N SER A 3 4.75 1.67 -4.43
CA SER A 3 3.67 2.57 -4.84
C SER A 3 4.17 3.94 -5.25
N ILE A 4 3.30 4.69 -5.91
CA ILE A 4 3.60 6.00 -6.47
C ILE A 4 2.33 6.85 -6.49
N ALA A 5 2.47 8.15 -6.25
CA ALA A 5 1.40 9.10 -6.50
C ALA A 5 1.33 9.41 -8.01
N LEU A 6 0.14 9.36 -8.60
CA LEU A 6 -0.10 9.64 -10.02
C LEU A 6 0.02 11.14 -10.35
N SER A 7 1.24 11.67 -10.31
CA SER A 7 1.56 13.04 -10.67
C SER A 7 2.86 13.13 -11.47
N GLU A 8 3.10 14.27 -12.13
CA GLU A 8 4.18 14.41 -13.10
C GLU A 8 5.58 14.18 -12.50
N ILE A 9 5.86 14.71 -11.31
CA ILE A 9 7.18 14.64 -10.69
C ILE A 9 7.56 13.19 -10.32
N PRO A 10 6.74 12.43 -9.55
CA PRO A 10 7.03 11.02 -9.28
C PRO A 10 7.15 10.17 -10.54
N LEU A 11 6.29 10.40 -11.55
CA LEU A 11 6.35 9.65 -12.80
C LEU A 11 7.65 9.92 -13.58
N LEU A 12 8.12 11.16 -13.59
CA LEU A 12 9.41 11.52 -14.17
C LEU A 12 10.56 10.81 -13.44
N ALA A 13 10.56 10.83 -12.11
CA ALA A 13 11.57 10.13 -11.31
C ALA A 13 11.57 8.62 -11.59
N LEU A 14 10.38 7.98 -11.63
CA LEU A 14 10.23 6.57 -11.97
C LEU A 14 10.79 6.26 -13.36
N LYS A 15 10.51 7.11 -14.35
CA LYS A 15 11.07 6.96 -15.70
C LYS A 15 12.60 7.07 -15.69
N GLN A 16 13.16 8.03 -14.96
CA GLN A 16 14.62 8.21 -14.85
C GLN A 16 15.30 7.00 -14.21
N HIS A 17 14.78 6.48 -13.10
CA HIS A 17 15.30 5.27 -12.47
C HIS A 17 15.21 4.05 -13.41
N SER A 18 14.09 3.92 -14.12
CA SER A 18 13.89 2.83 -15.08
C SER A 18 14.87 2.90 -16.25
N LEU A 19 15.14 4.10 -16.79
CA LEU A 19 16.14 4.31 -17.85
C LEU A 19 17.55 3.94 -17.38
N ALA A 20 17.89 4.25 -16.13
CA ALA A 20 19.18 3.89 -15.55
C ALA A 20 19.34 2.36 -15.38
N ALA A 21 18.27 1.67 -14.99
CA ALA A 21 18.25 0.22 -14.79
C ALA A 21 18.19 -0.57 -16.11
N PHE A 22 17.43 -0.09 -17.09
CA PHE A 22 17.16 -0.77 -18.36
C PHE A 22 17.80 -0.03 -19.55
N LYS A 23 19.12 0.16 -19.51
CA LYS A 23 19.88 0.96 -20.50
C LYS A 23 19.72 0.48 -21.96
N HIS A 24 19.37 -0.78 -22.17
CA HIS A 24 19.21 -1.40 -23.48
C HIS A 24 17.78 -1.27 -24.03
N VAL A 25 16.82 -0.80 -23.22
CA VAL A 25 15.41 -0.64 -23.61
C VAL A 25 15.19 0.78 -24.10
N LYS A 26 14.46 0.93 -25.23
CA LYS A 26 14.11 2.26 -25.75
C LYS A 26 13.25 3.03 -24.74
N SER A 27 13.49 4.33 -24.59
CA SER A 27 12.77 5.19 -23.65
C SER A 27 11.24 5.21 -23.85
N SER A 28 10.78 5.17 -25.11
CA SER A 28 9.36 5.06 -25.44
C SER A 28 8.76 3.73 -24.98
N HIS A 29 9.48 2.62 -25.20
CA HIS A 29 9.05 1.29 -24.76
C HIS A 29 9.01 1.16 -23.23
N LEU A 30 9.98 1.73 -22.52
CA LEU A 30 9.92 1.81 -21.05
C LEU A 30 8.70 2.60 -20.58
N THR A 31 8.40 3.71 -21.25
CA THR A 31 7.27 4.56 -20.89
C THR A 31 5.93 3.82 -21.09
N GLU A 32 5.81 3.03 -22.15
CA GLU A 32 4.67 2.12 -22.38
C GLU A 32 4.59 1.01 -21.31
N ALA A 33 5.71 0.37 -20.98
CA ALA A 33 5.75 -0.67 -19.93
C ALA A 33 5.39 -0.12 -18.55
N LEU A 34 5.89 1.07 -18.18
CA LEU A 34 5.52 1.77 -16.95
C LEU A 34 4.03 2.11 -16.92
N SER A 35 3.45 2.50 -18.06
CA SER A 35 2.02 2.80 -18.14
C SER A 35 1.18 1.53 -17.90
N ARG A 36 1.62 0.38 -18.43
CA ARG A 36 0.99 -0.93 -18.13
C ARG A 36 1.13 -1.33 -16.67
N ALA A 37 2.29 -1.08 -16.06
CA ALA A 37 2.50 -1.31 -14.62
C ALA A 37 1.53 -0.51 -13.74
N LEU A 38 1.06 0.65 -14.23
CA LEU A 38 0.10 1.52 -13.56
C LEU A 38 -1.37 1.18 -13.92
N GLY A 39 -1.61 0.13 -14.72
CA GLY A 39 -2.94 -0.32 -15.13
C GLY A 39 -3.49 0.37 -16.38
N TYR A 40 -2.72 1.21 -17.06
CA TYR A 40 -3.14 1.88 -18.31
C TYR A 40 -2.72 1.07 -19.53
N SER A 41 -3.58 0.98 -20.54
CA SER A 41 -3.26 0.26 -21.79
C SER A 41 -2.17 0.93 -22.62
N THR A 42 -2.01 2.26 -22.52
CA THR A 42 -1.02 3.04 -23.27
C THR A 42 -0.52 4.23 -22.46
N HIS A 43 0.62 4.81 -22.86
CA HIS A 43 1.09 6.06 -22.25
C HIS A 43 0.16 7.24 -22.52
N ALA A 44 -0.49 7.27 -23.67
CA ALA A 44 -1.47 8.29 -24.01
C ALA A 44 -2.66 8.27 -23.04
N ALA A 45 -3.16 7.09 -22.66
CA ALA A 45 -4.24 6.94 -21.69
C ALA A 45 -3.81 7.46 -20.30
N LEU A 46 -2.60 7.12 -19.84
CA LEU A 46 -2.04 7.66 -18.60
C LEU A 46 -1.97 9.20 -18.66
N ARG A 47 -1.42 9.76 -19.74
CA ARG A 47 -1.31 11.22 -19.92
C ARG A 47 -2.66 11.94 -19.91
N ALA A 48 -3.69 11.32 -20.49
CA ALA A 48 -5.04 11.87 -20.52
C ALA A 48 -5.71 11.89 -19.14
N ASP A 49 -5.35 10.97 -18.24
CA ASP A 49 -5.90 10.88 -16.89
C ASP A 49 -5.20 11.81 -15.87
N LEU A 50 -3.93 12.16 -16.10
CA LEU A 50 -3.15 13.01 -15.18
C LEU A 50 -3.83 14.33 -14.77
N PRO A 51 -4.53 15.08 -15.66
CA PRO A 51 -5.25 16.27 -15.25
C PRO A 51 -6.32 16.01 -14.17
N ALA A 52 -7.00 14.86 -14.20
CA ALA A 52 -7.98 14.48 -13.19
C ALA A 52 -7.33 14.18 -11.83
N GLN A 53 -6.03 13.87 -11.82
CA GLN A 53 -5.23 13.58 -10.64
C GLN A 53 -4.56 14.82 -10.03
N ALA A 54 -4.68 16.00 -10.65
CA ALA A 54 -3.84 17.17 -10.30
C ALA A 54 -3.98 17.65 -8.84
N THR A 55 -5.19 17.61 -8.28
CA THR A 55 -5.46 18.12 -6.93
C THR A 55 -5.24 17.07 -5.84
N ASP A 56 -5.65 15.82 -6.09
CA ASP A 56 -5.55 14.72 -5.14
C ASP A 56 -5.11 13.45 -5.86
N PRO A 57 -3.82 13.33 -6.22
CA PRO A 57 -3.34 12.20 -7.00
C PRO A 57 -3.63 10.86 -6.31
N ALA A 58 -4.13 9.87 -7.04
CA ALA A 58 -4.22 8.53 -6.49
C ALA A 58 -2.83 7.97 -6.17
N ILE A 59 -2.69 7.27 -5.04
CA ILE A 59 -1.50 6.45 -4.74
C ILE A 59 -1.81 5.03 -5.21
N VAL A 60 -1.03 4.54 -6.16
CA VAL A 60 -1.26 3.25 -6.82
C VAL A 60 -0.06 2.33 -6.70
N LEU A 61 -0.32 1.02 -6.68
CA LEU A 61 0.73 0.00 -6.73
C LEU A 61 1.25 -0.17 -8.16
N LEU A 62 2.56 -0.33 -8.28
CA LEU A 62 3.20 -0.70 -9.54
C LEU A 62 3.16 -2.21 -9.73
N ASP A 63 2.49 -2.66 -10.80
CA ASP A 63 2.41 -4.06 -11.19
C ASP A 63 3.66 -4.51 -11.96
N GLU A 64 4.56 -5.15 -11.21
CA GLU A 64 5.82 -5.73 -11.72
C GLU A 64 5.58 -6.80 -12.79
N ARG A 65 4.45 -7.54 -12.72
CA ARG A 65 4.11 -8.58 -13.70
C ARG A 65 3.65 -7.95 -15.01
N GLN A 66 2.77 -6.95 -14.94
CA GLN A 66 2.34 -6.22 -16.14
C GLN A 66 3.48 -5.43 -16.78
N PHE A 67 4.39 -4.88 -15.97
CA PHE A 67 5.61 -4.26 -16.46
C PHE A 67 6.47 -5.26 -17.25
N ALA A 68 6.77 -6.42 -16.65
CA ALA A 68 7.59 -7.46 -17.27
C ALA A 68 6.95 -8.01 -18.54
N ALA A 69 5.66 -8.35 -18.50
CA ALA A 69 4.91 -8.82 -19.67
C ALA A 69 4.93 -7.81 -20.82
N ARG A 70 4.78 -6.52 -20.52
CA ARG A 70 4.85 -5.48 -21.56
C ARG A 70 6.25 -5.33 -22.16
N LEU A 71 7.31 -5.49 -21.37
CA LEU A 71 8.66 -5.50 -21.90
C LEU A 71 8.89 -6.68 -22.85
N GLU A 72 8.40 -7.86 -22.48
CA GLU A 72 8.48 -9.08 -23.31
C GLU A 72 7.74 -8.91 -24.64
N GLU A 73 6.52 -8.37 -24.63
CA GLU A 73 5.76 -8.04 -25.84
C GLU A 73 6.53 -7.09 -26.78
N LEU A 74 7.35 -6.21 -26.22
CA LEU A 74 8.17 -5.23 -26.95
C LEU A 74 9.55 -5.77 -27.34
N GLY A 75 9.83 -7.06 -27.05
CA GLY A 75 11.07 -7.74 -27.43
C GLY A 75 12.22 -7.61 -26.43
N TYR A 76 11.93 -7.32 -25.15
CA TYR A 76 12.94 -7.20 -24.09
C TYR A 76 12.71 -8.23 -22.98
N THR A 77 13.77 -8.55 -22.24
CA THR A 77 13.68 -9.41 -21.06
C THR A 77 13.72 -8.58 -19.79
N CYS A 78 12.78 -8.83 -18.88
CA CYS A 78 12.84 -8.30 -17.52
C CYS A 78 13.54 -9.31 -16.59
N PRO A 79 14.52 -8.90 -15.77
CA PRO A 79 15.11 -9.78 -14.77
C PRO A 79 14.04 -10.38 -13.85
N SER A 80 14.12 -11.68 -13.57
CA SER A 80 13.11 -12.38 -12.75
C SER A 80 13.04 -11.90 -11.30
N ASP A 81 14.12 -11.29 -10.81
CA ASP A 81 14.25 -10.69 -9.47
C ASP A 81 13.98 -9.18 -9.48
N PHE A 82 13.56 -8.61 -10.61
CA PHE A 82 13.25 -7.18 -10.70
C PHE A 82 12.13 -6.80 -9.72
N SER A 83 12.35 -5.70 -9.01
CA SER A 83 11.32 -5.05 -8.21
C SER A 83 11.48 -3.54 -8.25
N PHE A 84 10.35 -2.83 -8.31
CA PHE A 84 10.34 -1.37 -8.17
C PHE A 84 10.83 -0.91 -6.79
N GLU A 85 10.79 -1.79 -5.79
CA GLU A 85 11.39 -1.57 -4.46
C GLU A 85 12.92 -1.42 -4.50
N SER A 86 13.57 -1.75 -5.62
CA SER A 86 15.00 -1.46 -5.82
C SER A 86 15.28 0.01 -6.11
N PHE A 87 14.27 0.78 -6.53
CA PHE A 87 14.40 2.22 -6.80
C PHE A 87 14.06 3.08 -5.57
N VAL A 88 13.50 2.48 -4.52
CA VAL A 88 13.20 3.18 -3.28
C VAL A 88 14.48 3.36 -2.47
N GLU A 89 14.67 4.58 -1.95
CA GLU A 89 15.78 4.90 -1.08
C GLU A 89 15.71 4.07 0.22
N ILE A 90 16.85 3.47 0.58
CA ILE A 90 17.01 2.65 1.77
C ILE A 90 18.27 3.06 2.53
N ARG A 91 18.33 2.69 3.81
CA ARG A 91 19.57 2.67 4.58
C ARG A 91 20.00 1.24 4.84
N TYR A 92 21.29 1.03 5.02
CA TYR A 92 21.83 -0.23 5.52
C TYR A 92 22.03 -0.15 7.03
N GLY A 93 21.56 -1.16 7.75
CA GLY A 93 21.87 -1.35 9.17
C GLY A 93 22.20 -2.80 9.46
N ARG A 94 22.22 -3.17 10.74
CA ARG A 94 22.55 -4.52 11.19
C ARG A 94 21.36 -5.18 11.89
N HIS A 95 21.17 -6.46 11.65
CA HIS A 95 20.22 -7.27 12.39
C HIS A 95 20.69 -7.45 13.84
N ARG A 96 19.87 -7.05 14.82
CA ARG A 96 20.26 -6.98 16.23
C ARG A 96 20.76 -8.32 16.80
N LYS A 97 20.18 -9.44 16.37
CA LYS A 97 20.55 -10.78 16.88
C LYS A 97 21.72 -11.43 16.14
N THR A 98 21.88 -11.16 14.84
CA THR A 98 22.82 -11.92 13.99
C THR A 98 23.99 -11.07 13.49
N GLY A 99 23.95 -9.75 13.69
CA GLY A 99 24.97 -8.81 13.20
C GLY A 99 25.03 -8.62 11.69
N LYS A 100 24.25 -9.42 10.92
CA LYS A 100 24.20 -9.38 9.45
C LYS A 100 23.65 -8.04 8.97
N MET A 101 24.20 -7.56 7.85
CA MET A 101 23.69 -6.37 7.19
C MET A 101 22.25 -6.61 6.70
N LYS A 102 21.39 -5.60 6.86
CA LYS A 102 20.02 -5.60 6.36
C LYS A 102 19.64 -4.24 5.80
N ARG A 103 18.71 -4.25 4.85
CA ARG A 103 18.03 -3.04 4.36
C ARG A 103 17.10 -2.53 5.46
N ILE A 104 16.93 -1.22 5.55
CA ILE A 104 16.07 -0.55 6.53
C ILE A 104 15.36 0.60 5.80
N ASN A 105 14.06 0.72 6.01
CA ASN A 105 13.30 1.85 5.47
C ASN A 105 13.80 3.15 6.10
N VAL A 106 13.91 4.20 5.28
CA VAL A 106 14.22 5.55 5.73
C VAL A 106 12.91 6.30 5.90
N GLU A 107 12.83 7.14 6.93
CA GLU A 107 11.74 8.10 7.08
C GLU A 107 11.77 9.09 5.92
N ARG A 108 10.70 9.09 5.12
CA ARG A 108 10.58 9.90 3.89
C ARG A 108 9.14 10.36 3.74
N PRO A 109 8.65 11.24 4.62
CA PRO A 109 7.25 11.65 4.58
C PRO A 109 6.87 12.32 3.25
N ASP A 110 7.84 12.92 2.57
CA ASP A 110 7.65 13.57 1.27
C ASP A 110 7.83 12.64 0.06
N ALA A 111 8.02 11.33 0.24
CA ALA A 111 8.30 10.40 -0.85
C ALA A 111 7.27 10.48 -1.99
N TYR A 112 5.99 10.64 -1.63
CA TYR A 112 4.88 10.78 -2.57
C TYR A 112 4.98 12.01 -3.50
N LYS A 113 5.76 13.03 -3.14
CA LYS A 113 5.96 14.24 -3.95
C LYS A 113 7.05 14.05 -5.01
N VAL A 114 8.03 13.21 -4.72
CA VAL A 114 9.30 13.17 -5.48
C VAL A 114 9.61 11.83 -6.13
N GLY A 115 8.94 10.74 -5.76
CA GLY A 115 9.23 9.44 -6.32
C GLY A 115 8.37 8.31 -5.75
N LEU A 116 9.01 7.17 -5.55
CA LEU A 116 8.35 5.96 -5.08
C LEU A 116 8.20 5.91 -3.56
N ILE A 117 7.11 5.31 -3.14
CA ILE A 117 6.76 5.00 -1.76
C ILE A 117 7.02 3.50 -1.57
N SER A 118 7.82 3.15 -0.56
CA SER A 118 8.04 1.75 -0.17
C SER A 118 6.71 1.14 0.26
N THR A 119 6.40 -0.07 -0.19
CA THR A 119 5.28 -0.85 0.39
C THR A 119 5.75 -2.07 1.16
N THR A 120 7.07 -2.28 1.14
CA THR A 120 7.75 -3.34 1.89
C THR A 120 8.38 -2.77 3.16
N CYS A 121 8.13 -3.43 4.29
CA CYS A 121 8.89 -3.22 5.51
C CYS A 121 10.19 -4.05 5.44
N PHE A 122 11.33 -3.41 5.21
CA PHE A 122 12.64 -4.06 5.19
C PHE A 122 13.20 -4.33 6.60
N ASN A 123 12.58 -3.76 7.63
CA ASN A 123 13.08 -3.86 8.99
C ASN A 123 12.98 -5.29 9.54
N GLN A 124 12.06 -6.10 9.02
CA GLN A 124 11.86 -7.50 9.36
C GLN A 124 11.48 -8.32 8.11
N GLU A 125 11.48 -9.64 8.23
CA GLU A 125 10.99 -10.52 7.17
C GLU A 125 9.49 -10.28 6.89
N PRO A 126 9.07 -10.28 5.61
CA PRO A 126 7.66 -10.12 5.27
C PRO A 126 6.79 -11.18 5.94
N HIS A 127 5.66 -10.74 6.50
CA HIS A 127 4.73 -11.66 7.16
C HIS A 127 4.14 -12.65 6.14
N GLN A 128 4.04 -13.92 6.52
CA GLN A 128 3.46 -14.98 5.69
C GLN A 128 2.12 -15.43 6.27
N TYR A 129 1.01 -15.01 5.65
CA TYR A 129 -0.36 -15.37 6.04
C TYR A 129 -0.69 -16.83 5.66
N LYS A 130 -0.11 -17.80 6.38
CA LYS A 130 -0.25 -19.23 6.06
C LYS A 130 -1.54 -19.86 6.58
N SER A 131 -2.06 -19.39 7.71
CA SER A 131 -3.24 -19.96 8.35
C SER A 131 -4.53 -19.34 7.79
N THR A 132 -5.65 -20.07 7.87
CA THR A 132 -6.98 -19.53 7.54
C THR A 132 -7.29 -18.29 8.39
N ARG A 133 -6.89 -18.30 9.66
CA ARG A 133 -7.07 -17.19 10.60
C ARG A 133 -6.26 -15.96 10.18
N ALA A 134 -5.00 -16.15 9.82
CA ALA A 134 -4.10 -15.11 9.33
C ALA A 134 -4.65 -14.45 8.06
N ARG A 135 -5.14 -15.27 7.12
CA ARG A 135 -5.78 -14.79 5.89
C ARG A 135 -7.09 -14.05 6.17
N ALA A 136 -7.92 -14.55 7.07
CA ALA A 136 -9.16 -13.90 7.46
C ALA A 136 -8.92 -12.52 8.08
N TRP A 137 -7.95 -12.42 9.00
CA TRP A 137 -7.51 -11.14 9.57
C TRP A 137 -7.05 -10.19 8.46
N ARG A 138 -6.12 -10.65 7.62
CA ARG A 138 -5.55 -9.84 6.54
C ARG A 138 -6.63 -9.33 5.60
N ASN A 139 -7.56 -10.17 5.18
CA ASN A 139 -8.63 -9.78 4.27
C ASN A 139 -9.62 -8.82 4.92
N LEU A 140 -9.96 -9.02 6.20
CA LEU A 140 -10.80 -8.09 6.96
C LEU A 140 -10.15 -6.70 7.06
N MET A 141 -8.87 -6.65 7.40
CA MET A 141 -8.12 -5.40 7.55
C MET A 141 -7.90 -4.69 6.22
N VAL A 142 -7.49 -5.41 5.17
CA VAL A 142 -7.32 -4.84 3.82
C VAL A 142 -8.65 -4.27 3.32
N SER A 143 -9.77 -4.94 3.59
CA SER A 143 -11.09 -4.44 3.18
C SER A 143 -11.46 -3.13 3.89
N GLY A 144 -11.25 -3.05 5.21
CA GLY A 144 -11.50 -1.83 5.98
C GLY A 144 -10.65 -0.66 5.49
N VAL A 145 -9.34 -0.87 5.35
CA VAL A 145 -8.40 0.16 4.87
C VAL A 145 -8.73 0.61 3.45
N ASN A 146 -8.99 -0.33 2.53
CA ASN A 146 -9.42 0.00 1.17
C ASN A 146 -10.69 0.85 1.15
N GLU A 147 -11.67 0.51 1.99
CA GLU A 147 -12.91 1.27 2.07
C GLU A 147 -12.68 2.67 2.66
N SER A 148 -11.82 2.81 3.68
CA SER A 148 -11.41 4.12 4.19
C SER A 148 -10.76 4.99 3.10
N LEU A 149 -9.92 4.39 2.24
CA LEU A 149 -9.28 5.08 1.12
C LEU A 149 -10.29 5.47 0.04
N ARG A 150 -11.23 4.58 -0.33
CA ARG A 150 -12.30 4.90 -1.31
C ARG A 150 -13.17 6.06 -0.86
N ARG A 151 -13.49 6.11 0.43
CA ARG A 151 -14.25 7.21 1.05
C ARG A 151 -13.42 8.48 1.27
N LYS A 152 -12.12 8.42 0.98
CA LYS A 152 -11.16 9.50 1.25
C LYS A 152 -11.19 9.93 2.73
N ALA A 153 -11.37 8.99 3.66
CA ALA A 153 -11.23 9.27 5.09
C ALA A 153 -9.79 9.70 5.41
N PHE A 154 -8.80 9.09 4.78
CA PHE A 154 -7.41 9.51 4.77
C PHE A 154 -6.77 9.19 3.41
N SER A 155 -5.52 9.61 3.21
CA SER A 155 -4.66 9.03 2.19
C SER A 155 -3.40 8.39 2.79
N LEU A 156 -2.68 7.62 1.99
CA LEU A 156 -1.40 7.02 2.38
C LEU A 156 -0.27 8.06 2.52
N ARG A 157 -0.55 9.35 2.30
CA ARG A 157 0.38 10.44 2.61
C ARG A 157 0.44 10.62 4.13
N PRO A 158 1.63 10.79 4.72
CA PRO A 158 1.75 11.15 6.12
C PRO A 158 1.03 12.46 6.42
N GLY A 159 0.40 12.53 7.60
CA GLY A 159 -0.43 13.66 8.05
C GLY A 159 -1.77 13.89 7.34
N ASP A 160 -2.11 13.16 6.26
CA ASP A 160 -3.31 13.43 5.45
C ASP A 160 -4.55 12.71 5.98
N ASN A 161 -5.07 13.18 7.11
CA ASN A 161 -6.33 12.76 7.72
C ASN A 161 -7.44 13.73 7.31
N ARG A 162 -8.57 13.24 6.79
CA ARG A 162 -9.58 14.06 6.12
C ARG A 162 -10.95 14.07 6.80
N TRP A 163 -11.05 13.59 8.03
CA TRP A 163 -12.29 13.65 8.81
C TRP A 163 -12.37 14.91 9.68
N ALA A 164 -13.60 15.40 9.87
CA ALA A 164 -13.91 16.71 10.46
C ALA A 164 -13.50 16.89 11.93
N SER A 165 -13.08 15.83 12.62
CA SER A 165 -12.73 15.84 14.05
C SER A 165 -11.30 16.35 14.34
N ALA A 166 -10.55 16.75 13.31
CA ALA A 166 -9.19 17.27 13.45
C ALA A 166 -9.23 18.71 13.99
N ASP A 167 -8.57 18.96 15.12
CA ASP A 167 -8.33 20.33 15.58
C ASP A 167 -7.28 21.03 14.70
N SER A 168 -7.04 22.32 14.94
CA SER A 168 -6.07 23.13 14.21
C SER A 168 -4.60 22.64 14.32
N SER A 169 -4.32 21.66 15.18
CA SER A 169 -3.03 20.99 15.32
C SER A 169 -2.95 19.65 14.57
N GLY A 170 -4.01 19.26 13.86
CA GLY A 170 -4.11 17.99 13.14
C GLY A 170 -4.43 16.79 14.03
N ARG A 171 -4.55 16.98 15.36
CA ARG A 171 -4.92 15.91 16.28
C ARG A 171 -6.43 15.68 16.26
N THR A 172 -6.82 14.43 16.14
CA THR A 172 -8.24 14.06 16.05
C THR A 172 -8.74 13.65 17.43
N THR A 173 -9.75 14.36 17.94
CA THR A 173 -10.33 14.07 19.27
C THR A 173 -11.30 12.89 19.27
N ARG A 174 -11.72 12.44 18.08
CA ARG A 174 -12.64 11.31 17.89
C ARG A 174 -12.25 10.50 16.67
N ASP A 175 -12.51 9.22 16.78
CA ASP A 175 -12.38 8.26 15.69
C ASP A 175 -13.35 8.61 14.55
N HIS A 176 -12.94 8.31 13.32
CA HIS A 176 -13.82 8.37 12.17
C HIS A 176 -14.45 7.01 11.93
N GLU A 177 -15.76 6.92 12.11
CA GLU A 177 -16.51 5.68 11.96
C GLU A 177 -17.43 5.71 10.74
N PHE A 178 -17.54 4.57 10.07
CA PHE A 178 -18.53 4.36 9.01
C PHE A 178 -18.89 2.88 8.85
N GLU A 179 -20.06 2.61 8.28
CA GLU A 179 -20.48 1.27 7.93
C GLU A 179 -20.34 1.00 6.43
N PHE A 180 -20.02 -0.24 6.08
CA PHE A 180 -19.88 -0.68 4.71
C PHE A 180 -20.28 -2.15 4.55
N GLU A 181 -20.55 -2.55 3.31
CA GLU A 181 -20.74 -3.96 2.97
C GLU A 181 -19.37 -4.58 2.70
N LEU A 182 -19.02 -5.60 3.49
CA LEU A 182 -17.71 -6.27 3.41
C LEU A 182 -17.69 -7.36 2.35
N LEU A 183 -18.78 -8.13 2.30
CA LEU A 183 -19.10 -9.15 1.31
C LEU A 183 -20.63 -9.31 1.30
N GLU A 184 -21.17 -9.99 0.30
CA GLU A 184 -22.61 -10.09 0.07
C GLU A 184 -23.40 -10.43 1.36
N GLY A 185 -24.24 -9.49 1.80
CA GLY A 185 -25.09 -9.64 2.98
C GLY A 185 -24.38 -9.53 4.34
N VAL A 186 -23.08 -9.24 4.37
CA VAL A 186 -22.30 -9.04 5.60
C VAL A 186 -21.88 -7.59 5.72
N ARG A 187 -22.44 -6.91 6.72
CA ARG A 187 -22.14 -5.51 7.03
C ARG A 187 -21.09 -5.42 8.13
N ALA A 188 -20.20 -4.43 7.99
CA ALA A 188 -19.16 -4.13 8.95
C ALA A 188 -19.15 -2.63 9.29
N ARG A 189 -18.65 -2.32 10.48
CA ARG A 189 -18.25 -0.98 10.89
C ARG A 189 -16.73 -0.89 10.85
N CYS A 190 -16.21 0.18 10.24
CA CYS A 190 -14.82 0.57 10.28
C CYS A 190 -14.68 1.77 11.21
N SER A 191 -13.66 1.77 12.05
CA SER A 191 -13.21 2.93 12.83
C SER A 191 -11.76 3.25 12.46
N VAL A 192 -11.44 4.53 12.29
CA VAL A 192 -10.10 5.01 11.98
C VAL A 192 -9.68 6.04 13.00
N ARG A 193 -8.49 5.86 13.59
CA ARG A 193 -7.91 6.74 14.60
C ARG A 193 -6.48 7.11 14.24
N ASP A 194 -6.12 8.38 14.42
CA ASP A 194 -4.73 8.82 14.42
C ASP A 194 -4.06 8.44 15.75
N VAL A 195 -2.97 7.67 15.68
CA VAL A 195 -2.21 7.24 16.87
C VAL A 195 -0.88 7.98 17.02
N GLY A 196 -0.66 9.02 16.21
CA GLY A 196 0.57 9.79 16.14
C GLY A 196 1.62 9.15 15.24
N PHE A 197 2.75 9.85 15.07
CA PHE A 197 3.89 9.38 14.26
C PHE A 197 3.54 9.02 12.81
N ASP A 198 2.54 9.70 12.24
CA ASP A 198 1.94 9.42 10.92
C ASP A 198 1.31 8.02 10.79
N GLU A 199 1.11 7.31 11.89
CA GLU A 199 0.42 6.01 11.90
C GLU A 199 -1.08 6.17 12.16
N LEU A 200 -1.87 5.30 11.54
CA LEU A 200 -3.30 5.17 11.80
C LEU A 200 -3.62 3.80 12.37
N CYS A 201 -4.48 3.73 13.39
CA CYS A 201 -5.15 2.50 13.77
C CYS A 201 -6.46 2.38 12.99
N VAL A 202 -6.67 1.26 12.32
CA VAL A 202 -7.93 0.91 11.66
C VAL A 202 -8.51 -0.32 12.33
N GLU A 203 -9.72 -0.19 12.85
CA GLU A 203 -10.48 -1.25 13.51
C GLU A 203 -11.69 -1.62 12.65
N VAL A 204 -11.95 -2.91 12.50
CA VAL A 204 -13.11 -3.41 11.75
C VAL A 204 -13.88 -4.39 12.60
N HIS A 205 -15.19 -4.19 12.70
CA HIS A 205 -16.13 -5.04 13.44
C HIS A 205 -17.29 -5.42 12.54
N LEU A 206 -17.63 -6.71 12.45
CA LEU A 206 -18.88 -7.11 11.81
C LEU A 206 -20.05 -6.69 12.67
N LEU A 207 -21.12 -6.17 12.06
CA LEU A 207 -22.32 -5.76 12.79
C LEU A 207 -23.03 -6.96 13.45
N SER A 208 -22.81 -8.18 12.94
CA SER A 208 -23.27 -9.43 13.57
C SER A 208 -22.50 -9.81 14.83
N GLY A 209 -21.35 -9.17 15.10
CA GLY A 209 -20.44 -9.51 16.20
C GLY A 209 -19.56 -10.75 15.93
N GLU A 210 -19.67 -11.37 14.75
CA GLU A 210 -18.98 -12.63 14.47
C GLU A 210 -17.47 -12.50 14.25
N ALA A 211 -16.99 -11.33 13.85
CA ALA A 211 -15.56 -11.07 13.73
C ALA A 211 -15.19 -9.61 14.00
N ASN A 212 -13.97 -9.42 14.48
CA ASN A 212 -13.33 -8.12 14.58
C ASN A 212 -11.80 -8.22 14.46
N GLY A 213 -11.14 -7.08 14.31
CA GLY A 213 -9.69 -6.95 14.41
C GLY A 213 -9.27 -5.50 14.24
N HIS A 214 -7.98 -5.25 14.47
CA HIS A 214 -7.37 -3.95 14.17
C HIS A 214 -5.99 -4.12 13.52
N VAL A 215 -5.54 -3.05 12.88
CA VAL A 215 -4.25 -2.94 12.20
C VAL A 215 -3.70 -1.53 12.30
N PHE A 216 -2.37 -1.40 12.28
CA PHE A 216 -1.71 -0.10 12.11
C PHE A 216 -1.30 0.10 10.65
N VAL A 217 -1.53 1.31 10.13
CA VAL A 217 -1.11 1.76 8.80
C VAL A 217 0.06 2.72 8.99
N GLU A 218 1.26 2.30 8.57
CA GLU A 218 2.46 3.15 8.53
C GLU A 218 2.43 4.03 7.27
N ARG A 219 2.80 5.32 7.41
CA ARG A 219 2.80 6.31 6.31
C ARG A 219 4.07 7.17 6.20
N SER A 220 4.93 7.19 7.21
CA SER A 220 6.15 8.01 7.25
C SER A 220 7.33 7.34 6.53
N ARG A 221 7.53 6.03 6.76
CA ARG A 221 8.65 5.26 6.17
C ARG A 221 8.29 4.55 4.85
N GLY A 222 7.04 4.67 4.44
CA GLY A 222 6.42 4.09 3.26
C GLY A 222 4.94 3.88 3.54
N ALA A 223 4.28 2.95 2.85
CA ALA A 223 2.86 2.68 3.00
C ALA A 223 2.62 1.17 3.16
N TRP A 224 2.40 0.71 4.40
CA TRP A 224 2.05 -0.70 4.64
C TRP A 224 1.23 -0.92 5.91
N LEU A 225 0.56 -2.07 5.95
CA LEU A 225 -0.06 -2.62 7.15
C LEU A 225 0.99 -3.30 8.01
N GLN A 226 0.98 -2.98 9.30
CA GLN A 226 1.75 -3.69 10.29
C GLN A 226 0.97 -4.95 10.73
N SER A 227 1.54 -6.12 10.51
CA SER A 227 0.87 -7.41 10.75
C SER A 227 0.45 -7.55 12.22
N GLY A 228 -0.85 -7.77 12.47
CA GLY A 228 -1.44 -7.86 13.79
C GLY A 228 -2.39 -9.04 13.94
N GLU A 229 -2.07 -10.23 13.38
CA GLU A 229 -2.95 -11.41 13.41
C GLU A 229 -3.49 -11.74 14.83
N SER A 230 -2.72 -11.44 15.87
CA SER A 230 -3.13 -11.61 17.26
C SER A 230 -4.37 -10.78 17.63
N SER A 231 -4.67 -9.68 16.94
CA SER A 231 -5.85 -8.84 17.18
C SER A 231 -7.15 -9.44 16.64
N TYR A 232 -7.08 -10.47 15.79
CA TYR A 232 -8.25 -11.05 15.15
C TYR A 232 -9.15 -11.80 16.13
N HIS A 233 -10.46 -11.59 16.06
CA HIS A 233 -11.45 -12.45 16.68
C HIS A 233 -12.46 -12.83 15.63
N GLY A 234 -12.88 -14.10 15.59
CA GLY A 234 -13.73 -14.63 14.52
C GLY A 234 -14.38 -15.94 14.92
N THR A 235 -15.67 -16.11 14.58
CA THR A 235 -16.36 -17.39 14.73
C THR A 235 -15.89 -18.41 13.69
N ARG A 236 -16.10 -19.70 13.98
CA ARG A 236 -15.80 -20.81 13.05
C ARG A 236 -16.53 -20.67 11.71
N THR A 237 -17.69 -20.02 11.69
CA THR A 237 -18.52 -19.84 10.51
C THR A 237 -17.98 -18.74 9.59
N ILE A 238 -17.57 -17.60 10.15
CA ILE A 238 -17.19 -16.43 9.33
C ILE A 238 -15.72 -16.46 8.91
N THR A 239 -14.83 -17.04 9.72
CA THR A 239 -13.38 -17.05 9.45
C THR A 239 -13.03 -17.67 8.09
N PRO A 240 -13.56 -18.84 7.68
CA PRO A 240 -13.26 -19.38 6.35
C PRO A 240 -13.75 -18.50 5.20
N ARG A 241 -14.91 -17.85 5.37
CA ARG A 241 -15.48 -16.94 4.37
C ARG A 241 -14.60 -15.71 4.17
N LEU A 242 -14.16 -15.08 5.27
CA LEU A 242 -13.23 -13.96 5.23
C LEU A 242 -11.89 -14.34 4.61
N ALA A 243 -11.35 -15.51 4.98
CA ALA A 243 -10.08 -15.99 4.42
C ALA A 243 -10.15 -16.19 2.90
N ALA A 244 -11.30 -16.62 2.37
CA ALA A 244 -11.51 -16.88 0.95
C ALA A 244 -11.69 -15.64 0.08
N MET A 245 -11.87 -14.45 0.67
CA MET A 245 -12.01 -13.20 -0.08
C MET A 245 -10.79 -12.95 -0.97
N ASP A 246 -11.03 -12.57 -2.22
CA ASP A 246 -10.01 -12.01 -3.10
C ASP A 246 -10.03 -10.49 -2.97
N VAL A 247 -9.12 -9.97 -2.14
CA VAL A 247 -9.00 -8.53 -1.89
C VAL A 247 -7.54 -8.13 -2.02
N ASN A 248 -7.26 -7.02 -2.71
CA ASN A 248 -5.90 -6.54 -2.91
C ASN A 248 -5.74 -5.15 -2.30
N PRO A 249 -4.58 -4.82 -1.70
CA PRO A 249 -4.30 -3.49 -1.18
C PRO A 249 -4.39 -2.39 -2.24
N MET A 250 -4.93 -1.23 -1.87
CA MET A 250 -5.01 -0.06 -2.75
C MET A 250 -3.84 0.92 -2.49
N GLY A 251 -2.67 0.64 -3.05
CA GLY A 251 -1.51 1.55 -2.99
C GLY A 251 -0.53 1.32 -1.84
N TYR A 252 -0.76 0.29 -1.02
CA TYR A 252 0.06 -0.06 0.15
C TYR A 252 0.41 -1.54 0.18
N GLY A 253 1.33 -1.94 1.05
CA GLY A 253 1.70 -3.34 1.25
C GLY A 253 1.02 -3.93 2.46
N ASP A 254 0.71 -5.21 2.44
CA ASP A 254 -0.05 -5.88 3.50
C ASP A 254 0.79 -6.84 4.35
N LYS A 255 2.10 -6.95 4.09
CA LYS A 255 3.01 -7.90 4.75
C LYS A 255 4.03 -7.24 5.67
N GLY A 256 3.76 -5.99 6.09
CA GLY A 256 4.66 -5.27 6.98
C GLY A 256 4.71 -5.89 8.37
N ALA A 257 5.82 -5.71 9.06
CA ALA A 257 5.95 -6.09 10.46
C ALA A 257 5.55 -4.94 11.38
N ILE A 258 5.23 -5.26 12.64
CA ILE A 258 5.05 -4.26 13.70
C ILE A 258 6.36 -3.53 13.94
N ILE A 259 6.29 -2.21 13.92
CA ILE A 259 7.40 -1.32 14.22
C ILE A 259 7.16 -0.81 15.65
N MET A 260 7.88 -1.38 16.61
CA MET A 260 7.98 -0.85 17.98
C MET A 260 9.31 -0.12 18.15
#